data_AF-A0A2V7Y4Q9-F1
#
_entry.id   AF-A0A2V7Y4Q9-F1
#
_cell.length_a   1.000
_cell.length_b   1.000
_cell.length_c   1.000
_cell.angle_alpha   90.00
_cell.angle_beta   90.00
_cell.angle_gamma   90.00
#
_symmetry.space_group_name_H-M   'P 1'
#
loop_
_entity.id
_entity.type
_entity.pdbx_description
1 polymer ?
#
loop_
_entity_poly.entity_id
_entity_poly.type
_entity_poly.pdbx_seq_one_letter_code
_entity_poly.pdbx_strand_id
1 'polypeptide(L)'
;MRKVKVAVLIAALAVCAVAADIPPAKKALIRELLQATHASDRAGDVILDLFGANAPPNVQEKIRRDPGTEQIAEKAEMDLYDRYFTEKQLRDLVAFFKSDTGQRYVTVARELSQQSRQQIRSAVAEDLQSALEKSKAVRTRSDMRTLATATEAFAADNNKYPAAHDIAGLEKQLAATYILTFPRVDGWGHAYVYVGSPDAAHYIIASAGPDGKLETASTSFRPPKDPKAYGDDLVFSDGQFVRGGDDQRRP
;
A
#
# COMPACT_ATOMS: atom_id res chain seq x y z
N MET A 1 18.81 14.14 -37.48
CA MET A 1 19.14 12.69 -37.55
C MET A 1 20.17 12.34 -36.48
N ARG A 2 19.76 11.67 -35.39
CA ARG A 2 20.68 10.95 -34.49
C ARG A 2 19.88 9.85 -33.79
N LYS A 3 20.07 8.60 -34.24
CA LYS A 3 19.42 7.40 -33.70
C LYS A 3 20.14 7.02 -32.40
N VAL A 4 19.49 7.17 -31.26
CA VAL A 4 19.96 6.60 -29.99
C VAL A 4 19.48 5.15 -29.94
N LYS A 5 20.42 4.21 -30.07
CA LYS A 5 20.17 2.78 -29.87
C LYS A 5 20.14 2.53 -28.36
N VAL A 6 18.96 2.27 -27.81
CA VAL A 6 18.82 1.76 -26.44
C VAL A 6 18.96 0.25 -26.53
N ALA A 7 20.14 -0.25 -26.16
CA ALA A 7 20.37 -1.66 -25.91
C ALA A 7 19.87 -1.97 -24.50
N VAL A 8 18.73 -2.67 -24.40
CA VAL A 8 18.26 -3.23 -23.12
C VAL A 8 18.93 -4.59 -22.96
N LEU A 9 19.83 -4.65 -21.97
CA LEU A 9 20.54 -5.83 -21.54
C LEU A 9 19.57 -6.71 -20.74
N ILE A 10 19.03 -7.76 -21.35
CA ILE A 10 18.24 -8.80 -20.66
C ILE A 10 19.24 -9.78 -20.05
N ALA A 11 19.45 -9.70 -18.74
CA ALA A 11 20.24 -10.67 -17.99
C ALA A 11 19.33 -11.51 -17.08
N ALA A 12 19.54 -12.83 -17.18
CA ALA A 12 19.22 -13.88 -16.20
C ALA A 12 17.81 -14.50 -16.19
N LEU A 13 17.55 -15.38 -17.17
CA LEU A 13 17.21 -16.80 -16.94
C LEU A 13 17.47 -17.59 -18.23
N ALA A 14 18.74 -17.68 -18.62
CA ALA A 14 19.18 -18.53 -19.72
C ALA A 14 20.29 -19.44 -19.20
N VAL A 15 19.92 -20.54 -18.56
CA VAL A 15 20.76 -21.73 -18.65
C VAL A 15 20.56 -22.22 -20.09
N CYS A 16 21.40 -21.74 -21.00
CA CYS A 16 21.52 -22.27 -22.36
C CYS A 16 22.03 -23.71 -22.25
N ALA A 17 21.12 -24.65 -22.02
CA ALA A 17 21.36 -26.04 -22.40
C ALA A 17 21.31 -26.07 -23.92
N VAL A 18 22.33 -26.69 -24.54
CA VAL A 18 22.37 -26.93 -25.98
C VAL A 18 21.13 -27.75 -26.33
N ALA A 19 20.17 -27.15 -27.03
CA ALA A 19 18.93 -27.83 -27.38
C ALA A 19 19.26 -28.97 -28.34
N ALA A 20 19.02 -30.21 -27.90
CA ALA A 20 18.83 -31.29 -28.85
C ALA A 20 17.65 -30.93 -29.75
N ASP A 21 17.74 -31.22 -31.05
CA ASP A 21 16.69 -30.83 -32.00
C ASP A 21 15.40 -31.57 -31.62
N ILE A 22 14.36 -30.82 -31.23
CA ILE A 22 13.10 -31.39 -30.74
C ILE A 22 12.49 -32.24 -31.86
N PRO A 23 12.10 -33.51 -31.62
CA PRO A 23 11.51 -34.35 -32.64
C PRO A 23 10.30 -33.68 -33.32
N PRO A 24 10.16 -33.74 -34.66
CA PRO A 24 9.12 -33.01 -35.39
C PRO A 24 7.69 -33.27 -34.89
N ALA A 25 7.39 -34.53 -34.55
CA ALA A 25 6.09 -34.94 -34.01
C ALA A 25 5.79 -34.26 -32.66
N LYS A 26 6.80 -34.21 -31.79
CA LYS A 26 6.68 -33.57 -30.47
C LYS A 26 6.54 -32.06 -30.59
N LYS A 27 7.30 -31.42 -31.50
CA LYS A 27 7.18 -29.99 -31.79
C LYS A 27 5.78 -29.61 -32.28
N ALA A 28 5.15 -30.45 -33.10
CA ALA A 28 3.78 -30.23 -33.57
C ALA A 28 2.78 -30.26 -32.41
N LEU A 29 2.88 -31.25 -31.51
CA LEU A 29 2.00 -31.36 -30.34
C LEU A 29 2.15 -30.19 -29.37
N ILE A 30 3.37 -29.69 -29.17
CA ILE A 30 3.59 -28.51 -28.32
C ILE A 30 2.89 -27.30 -28.92
N ARG A 31 3.05 -27.02 -30.22
CA ARG A 31 2.35 -25.89 -30.86
C ARG A 31 0.83 -26.03 -30.75
N GLU A 32 0.32 -27.24 -30.97
CA GLU A 32 -1.09 -27.52 -30.87
C GLU A 32 -1.63 -27.27 -29.45
N LEU A 33 -0.86 -27.62 -28.42
CA LEU A 33 -1.17 -27.34 -27.03
C LEU A 33 -1.17 -25.84 -26.73
N LEU A 34 -0.17 -25.10 -27.22
CA LEU A 34 -0.08 -23.64 -27.03
C LEU A 34 -1.27 -22.92 -27.69
N GLN A 35 -1.68 -23.37 -28.87
CA GLN A 35 -2.87 -22.86 -29.56
C GLN A 35 -4.15 -23.20 -28.78
N ALA A 36 -4.31 -24.44 -28.32
CA ALA A 36 -5.50 -24.87 -27.58
C ALA A 36 -5.69 -24.14 -26.23
N THR A 37 -4.61 -23.60 -25.67
CA THR A 37 -4.60 -22.85 -24.40
C THR A 37 -4.55 -21.33 -24.57
N HIS A 38 -4.42 -20.83 -25.80
CA HIS A 38 -4.15 -19.43 -26.12
C HIS A 38 -2.90 -18.87 -25.41
N ALA A 39 -1.89 -19.72 -25.19
CA ALA A 39 -0.64 -19.33 -24.56
C ALA A 39 0.21 -18.43 -25.49
N SER A 40 0.21 -18.74 -26.79
CA SER A 40 0.93 -17.99 -27.84
C SER A 40 0.48 -16.53 -27.92
N ASP A 41 -0.81 -16.27 -27.73
CA ASP A 41 -1.40 -14.94 -27.88
C ASP A 41 -1.05 -14.00 -26.70
N ARG A 42 -0.36 -14.51 -25.67
CA ARG A 42 -0.10 -13.81 -24.40
C ARG A 42 1.38 -13.65 -24.07
N ALA A 43 2.28 -14.05 -24.97
CA ALA A 43 3.73 -13.87 -24.80
C ALA A 43 4.09 -12.42 -24.39
N GLY A 44 3.50 -11.43 -25.05
CA GLY A 44 3.71 -10.01 -24.75
C GLY A 44 3.21 -9.60 -23.38
N ASP A 45 2.06 -10.13 -22.94
CA ASP A 45 1.49 -9.84 -21.61
C ASP A 45 2.36 -10.41 -20.49
N VAL A 46 2.89 -11.62 -20.67
CA VAL A 46 3.81 -12.24 -19.69
C VAL A 46 5.10 -11.44 -19.54
N ILE A 47 5.68 -10.96 -20.66
CA ILE A 47 6.88 -10.11 -20.60
C ILE A 47 6.57 -8.77 -19.92
N LEU A 48 5.40 -8.19 -20.17
CA LEU A 48 4.98 -6.96 -19.50
C LEU A 48 4.77 -7.15 -18.00
N ASP A 49 4.14 -8.24 -17.59
CA ASP A 49 3.92 -8.55 -16.18
C ASP A 49 5.25 -8.75 -15.44
N LEU A 50 6.26 -9.34 -16.09
CA LEU A 50 7.57 -9.62 -15.49
C LEU A 50 8.54 -8.43 -15.52
N PHE A 51 8.53 -7.65 -16.61
CA PHE A 51 9.60 -6.66 -16.89
C PHE A 51 9.10 -5.28 -17.31
N GLY A 52 7.80 -5.13 -17.60
CA GLY A 52 7.24 -3.95 -18.26
C GLY A 52 6.12 -3.23 -17.50
N ALA A 53 5.81 -3.63 -16.27
CA ALA A 53 4.66 -3.10 -15.52
C ALA A 53 4.68 -1.57 -15.35
N ASN A 54 5.87 -0.95 -15.32
CA ASN A 54 6.06 0.49 -15.21
C ASN A 54 6.36 1.19 -16.55
N ALA A 55 6.36 0.47 -17.67
CA ALA A 55 6.63 1.05 -18.98
C ALA A 55 5.48 1.97 -19.42
N PRO A 56 5.77 3.10 -20.11
CA PRO A 56 4.74 3.95 -20.68
C PRO A 56 3.80 3.19 -21.65
N PRO A 57 2.52 3.58 -21.80
CA PRO A 57 1.55 2.83 -22.62
C PRO A 57 1.99 2.59 -24.06
N ASN A 58 2.68 3.56 -24.68
CA ASN A 58 3.21 3.44 -26.03
C ASN A 58 4.38 2.45 -26.14
N VAL A 59 5.08 2.16 -25.05
CA VAL A 59 6.12 1.14 -24.96
C VAL A 59 5.50 -0.22 -24.69
N GLN A 60 4.47 -0.29 -23.84
CA GLN A 60 3.73 -1.54 -23.60
C GLN A 60 3.12 -2.08 -24.90
N GLU A 61 2.48 -1.21 -25.69
CA GLU A 61 1.88 -1.62 -26.97
C GLU A 61 2.93 -2.11 -27.98
N LYS A 62 4.13 -1.51 -27.96
CA LYS A 62 5.25 -1.98 -28.80
C LYS A 62 5.74 -3.35 -28.38
N ILE A 63 5.83 -3.63 -27.08
CA ILE A 63 6.25 -4.94 -26.56
C ILE A 63 5.21 -6.01 -26.92
N ARG A 64 3.91 -5.70 -26.78
CA ARG A 64 2.81 -6.62 -27.15
C ARG A 64 2.85 -6.99 -28.63
N ARG A 65 3.21 -6.06 -29.50
CA ARG A 65 3.22 -6.24 -30.96
C ARG A 65 4.59 -6.61 -31.54
N ASP A 66 5.62 -6.79 -30.71
CA ASP A 66 6.96 -7.11 -31.20
C ASP A 66 7.06 -8.60 -31.56
N PRO A 67 7.28 -8.96 -32.83
CA PRO A 67 7.44 -10.35 -33.24
C PRO A 67 8.63 -11.04 -32.56
N GLY A 68 9.62 -10.28 -32.09
CA GLY A 68 10.74 -10.81 -31.31
C GLY A 68 10.29 -11.41 -29.97
N THR A 69 9.32 -10.78 -29.31
CA THR A 69 8.72 -11.25 -28.05
C THR A 69 8.03 -12.59 -28.21
N GLU A 70 7.24 -12.74 -29.27
CA GLU A 70 6.53 -13.99 -29.57
C GLU A 70 7.52 -15.14 -29.81
N GLN A 71 8.59 -14.91 -30.59
CA GLN A 71 9.60 -15.93 -30.85
C GLN A 71 10.37 -16.35 -29.60
N ILE A 72 10.69 -15.39 -28.72
CA ILE A 72 11.37 -15.67 -27.44
C ILE A 72 10.49 -16.55 -26.55
N ALA A 73 9.21 -16.20 -26.42
CA ALA A 73 8.25 -16.96 -25.62
C ALA A 73 8.01 -18.35 -26.21
N GLU A 74 7.74 -18.46 -27.51
CA GLU A 74 7.51 -19.75 -28.18
C GLU A 74 8.73 -20.67 -28.01
N LYS A 75 9.96 -20.15 -28.18
CA LYS A 75 11.17 -20.95 -27.99
C LYS A 75 11.31 -21.43 -26.54
N ALA A 76 11.12 -20.54 -25.57
CA ALA A 76 11.23 -20.89 -24.15
C ALA A 76 10.18 -21.94 -23.76
N GLU A 77 8.94 -21.77 -24.21
CA GLU A 77 7.85 -22.73 -23.99
C GLU A 77 8.16 -24.08 -24.66
N MET A 78 8.64 -24.08 -25.90
CA MET A 78 9.06 -25.30 -26.59
C MET A 78 10.12 -26.09 -25.82
N ASP A 79 11.16 -25.41 -25.35
CA ASP A 79 12.25 -26.04 -24.60
C ASP A 79 11.75 -26.62 -23.25
N LEU A 80 10.84 -25.91 -22.57
CA LEU A 80 10.24 -26.37 -21.31
C LEU A 80 9.32 -27.58 -21.52
N TYR A 81 8.43 -27.52 -22.51
CA TYR A 81 7.53 -28.63 -22.80
C TYR A 81 8.28 -29.87 -23.29
N ASP A 82 9.33 -29.70 -24.10
CA ASP A 82 10.19 -30.82 -24.51
C ASP A 82 10.89 -31.47 -23.31
N ARG A 83 11.45 -30.66 -22.40
CA ARG A 83 12.17 -31.16 -21.23
C ARG A 83 11.30 -31.93 -20.24
N TYR A 84 10.07 -31.47 -20.00
CA TYR A 84 9.25 -31.98 -18.90
C TYR A 84 8.11 -32.92 -19.32
N PHE A 85 7.78 -33.00 -20.61
CA PHE A 85 6.68 -33.83 -21.09
C PHE A 85 7.12 -34.82 -22.16
N THR A 86 6.60 -36.04 -22.06
CA THR A 86 6.69 -37.04 -23.12
C THR A 86 5.69 -36.75 -24.24
N GLU A 87 5.91 -37.33 -25.42
CA GLU A 87 4.99 -37.20 -26.56
C GLU A 87 3.57 -37.72 -26.23
N LYS A 88 3.47 -38.80 -25.44
CA LYS A 88 2.18 -39.32 -24.96
C LYS A 88 1.48 -38.30 -24.06
N GLN A 89 2.17 -37.72 -23.09
CA GLN A 89 1.58 -36.72 -22.18
C GLN A 89 1.14 -35.47 -22.94
N LEU A 90 1.92 -35.02 -23.94
CA LEU A 90 1.53 -33.90 -24.79
C LEU A 90 0.26 -34.21 -25.58
N ARG A 91 0.12 -35.41 -26.15
CA ARG A 91 -1.13 -35.86 -26.78
C ARG A 91 -2.31 -35.84 -25.81
N ASP A 92 -2.12 -36.39 -24.61
CA ASP A 92 -3.17 -36.45 -23.59
C ASP A 92 -3.62 -35.04 -23.18
N LEU A 93 -2.67 -34.10 -23.02
CA LEU A 93 -2.97 -32.69 -22.73
C LEU A 93 -3.69 -32.00 -23.90
N VAL A 94 -3.24 -32.18 -25.14
CA VAL A 94 -3.90 -31.63 -26.32
C VAL A 94 -5.36 -32.13 -26.39
N ALA A 95 -5.58 -33.43 -26.20
CA ALA A 95 -6.92 -34.01 -26.20
C ALA A 95 -7.80 -33.42 -25.08
N PHE A 96 -7.26 -33.27 -23.87
CA PHE A 96 -7.96 -32.63 -22.77
C PHE A 96 -8.32 -31.18 -23.08
N PHE A 97 -7.36 -30.34 -23.48
CA PHE A 97 -7.60 -28.91 -23.73
C PHE A 97 -8.51 -28.66 -24.93
N LYS A 98 -8.61 -29.59 -25.88
CA LYS A 98 -9.60 -29.54 -26.96
C LYS A 98 -11.02 -29.95 -26.55
N SER A 99 -11.19 -30.63 -25.42
CA SER A 99 -12.52 -30.97 -24.89
C SER A 99 -13.25 -29.74 -24.32
N ASP A 100 -14.57 -29.82 -24.21
CA ASP A 100 -15.40 -28.78 -23.57
C ASP A 100 -14.93 -28.47 -22.14
N THR A 101 -14.52 -29.50 -21.39
CA THR A 101 -14.01 -29.33 -20.02
C THR A 101 -12.67 -28.61 -20.01
N GLY A 102 -11.77 -28.94 -20.93
CA GLY A 102 -10.47 -28.28 -21.05
C GLY A 102 -10.60 -26.82 -21.44
N GLN A 103 -11.46 -26.49 -22.40
CA GLN A 103 -11.76 -25.11 -22.79
C GLN A 103 -12.40 -24.32 -21.65
N ARG A 104 -13.32 -24.95 -20.89
CA ARG A 104 -13.88 -24.34 -19.67
C ARG A 104 -12.79 -24.08 -18.63
N TYR A 105 -11.88 -25.03 -18.43
CA TYR A 105 -10.74 -24.86 -17.51
C TYR A 105 -9.86 -23.67 -17.90
N VAL A 106 -9.46 -23.54 -19.17
CA VAL A 106 -8.64 -22.40 -19.64
C VAL A 106 -9.32 -21.06 -19.34
N THR A 107 -10.62 -20.98 -19.57
CA THR A 107 -11.40 -19.77 -19.32
C THR A 107 -11.49 -19.44 -17.82
N VAL A 108 -11.89 -20.43 -17.01
CA VAL A 108 -12.12 -20.25 -15.58
C VAL A 108 -10.81 -20.05 -14.82
N ALA A 109 -9.74 -20.77 -15.16
CA ALA A 109 -8.43 -20.60 -14.53
C ALA A 109 -7.90 -19.17 -14.70
N ARG A 110 -8.14 -18.56 -15.87
CA ARG A 110 -7.81 -17.15 -16.12
C ARG A 110 -8.64 -16.22 -15.25
N GLU A 111 -9.96 -16.40 -15.23
CA GLU A 111 -10.88 -15.57 -14.43
C GLU A 111 -10.55 -15.67 -12.94
N LEU A 112 -10.34 -16.89 -12.43
CA LEU A 112 -9.95 -17.15 -11.06
C LEU A 112 -8.62 -16.47 -10.70
N SER A 113 -7.62 -16.55 -11.59
CA SER A 113 -6.33 -15.89 -11.38
C SER A 113 -6.46 -14.36 -11.34
N GLN A 114 -7.29 -13.78 -12.21
CA GLN A 114 -7.54 -12.34 -12.25
C GLN A 114 -8.32 -11.88 -11.00
N GLN A 115 -9.38 -12.59 -10.64
CA GLN A 115 -10.19 -12.30 -9.46
C GLN A 115 -9.38 -12.45 -8.17
N SER A 116 -8.58 -13.52 -8.05
CA SER A 116 -7.70 -13.73 -6.90
C SER A 116 -6.69 -12.60 -6.74
N ARG A 117 -6.01 -12.18 -7.81
CA ARG A 117 -5.10 -11.02 -7.78
C ARG A 117 -5.81 -9.74 -7.35
N GLN A 118 -7.00 -9.49 -7.88
CA GLN A 118 -7.77 -8.29 -7.54
C GLN A 118 -8.19 -8.29 -6.07
N GLN A 119 -8.65 -9.43 -5.55
CA GLN A 119 -9.02 -9.58 -4.13
C GLN A 119 -7.81 -9.41 -3.20
N ILE A 120 -6.68 -10.06 -3.53
CA ILE A 120 -5.43 -9.91 -2.78
C ILE A 120 -5.00 -8.43 -2.77
N ARG A 121 -5.06 -7.75 -3.92
CA ARG A 121 -4.70 -6.33 -4.01
C ARG A 121 -5.58 -5.46 -3.14
N SER A 122 -6.90 -5.71 -3.12
CA SER A 122 -7.85 -4.97 -2.27
C SER A 122 -7.54 -5.19 -0.79
N ALA A 123 -7.42 -6.45 -0.37
CA ALA A 123 -7.14 -6.79 1.02
C ALA A 123 -5.82 -6.18 1.51
N VAL A 124 -4.76 -6.26 0.71
CA VAL A 124 -3.45 -5.67 1.04
C VAL A 124 -3.54 -4.14 1.13
N ALA A 125 -4.28 -3.49 0.23
CA ALA A 125 -4.46 -2.04 0.26
C ALA A 125 -5.24 -1.60 1.51
N GLU A 126 -6.30 -2.32 1.87
CA GLU A 126 -7.11 -2.07 3.07
C GLU A 126 -6.29 -2.27 4.35
N ASP A 127 -5.54 -3.37 4.45
CA ASP A 127 -4.69 -3.65 5.60
C ASP A 127 -3.58 -2.60 5.76
N LEU A 128 -2.93 -2.21 4.66
CA LEU A 128 -1.92 -1.17 4.66
C LEU A 128 -2.52 0.17 5.10
N GLN A 129 -3.68 0.55 4.56
CA GLN A 129 -4.36 1.78 4.96
C GLN A 129 -4.71 1.75 6.44
N SER A 130 -5.29 0.66 6.94
CA SER A 130 -5.60 0.48 8.36
C SER A 130 -4.37 0.58 9.25
N ALA A 131 -3.25 -0.02 8.84
CA ALA A 131 -1.97 0.06 9.57
C ALA A 131 -1.42 1.49 9.60
N LEU A 132 -1.49 2.23 8.48
CA LEU A 132 -1.09 3.63 8.41
C LEU A 132 -1.94 4.50 9.33
N GLU A 133 -3.27 4.35 9.31
CA GLU A 133 -4.17 5.11 10.19
C GLU A 133 -3.90 4.84 11.67
N LYS A 134 -3.64 3.58 12.04
CA LYS A 134 -3.20 3.23 13.40
C LYS A 134 -1.88 3.87 13.77
N SER A 135 -0.90 3.85 12.87
CA SER A 135 0.41 4.48 13.09
C SER A 135 0.28 5.99 13.31
N LYS A 136 -0.56 6.67 12.52
CA LYS A 136 -0.85 8.10 12.69
C LYS A 136 -1.44 8.38 14.05
N ALA A 137 -2.46 7.62 14.46
CA ALA A 137 -3.11 7.79 15.76
C ALA A 137 -2.15 7.55 16.95
N VAL A 138 -1.29 6.52 16.86
CA VAL A 138 -0.26 6.24 17.89
C VAL A 138 0.73 7.39 17.99
N ARG A 139 1.24 7.88 16.86
CA ARG A 139 2.13 9.06 16.83
C ARG A 139 1.44 10.27 17.45
N THR A 140 0.21 10.57 17.04
CA THR A 140 -0.56 11.71 17.57
C THR A 140 -0.67 11.65 19.09
N ARG A 141 -1.00 10.49 19.66
CA ARG A 141 -1.09 10.34 21.12
C ARG A 141 0.23 10.50 21.83
N SER A 142 1.32 9.97 21.26
CA SER A 142 2.67 10.13 21.81
C SER A 142 3.09 11.61 21.85
N ASP A 143 2.84 12.33 20.76
CA ASP A 143 3.14 13.75 20.63
C ASP A 143 2.31 14.58 21.62
N MET A 144 1.02 14.28 21.79
CA MET A 144 0.15 14.93 22.78
C MET A 144 0.65 14.72 24.22
N ARG A 145 1.10 13.50 24.57
CA ARG A 145 1.72 13.24 25.88
C ARG A 145 3.01 14.03 26.06
N THR A 146 3.82 14.14 25.02
CA THR A 146 5.07 14.92 25.06
C THR A 146 4.78 16.40 25.31
N LEU A 147 3.81 16.97 24.58
CA LEU A 147 3.35 18.35 24.79
C LEU A 147 2.78 18.55 26.19
N ALA A 148 1.97 17.61 26.69
CA ALA A 148 1.45 17.62 28.05
C ALA A 148 2.58 17.61 29.09
N THR A 149 3.55 16.70 29.00
CA THR A 149 4.70 16.66 29.93
C THR A 149 5.45 17.98 29.96
N ALA A 150 5.69 18.62 28.81
CA ALA A 150 6.34 19.93 28.75
C ALA A 150 5.47 21.04 29.38
N THR A 151 4.15 20.97 29.19
CA THR A 151 3.16 21.91 29.74
C THR A 151 3.10 21.81 31.27
N GLU A 152 3.13 20.58 31.79
CA GLU A 152 3.16 20.28 33.23
C GLU A 152 4.48 20.71 33.87
N ALA A 153 5.62 20.47 33.20
CA ALA A 153 6.92 20.95 33.66
C ALA A 153 6.97 22.49 33.75
N PHE A 154 6.43 23.19 32.74
CA PHE A 154 6.26 24.64 32.80
C PHE A 154 5.41 25.06 34.00
N ALA A 155 4.30 24.37 34.25
CA ALA A 155 3.40 24.70 35.35
C ALA A 155 4.05 24.47 36.72
N ALA A 156 4.86 23.42 36.87
CA ALA A 156 5.62 23.16 38.09
C ALA A 156 6.58 24.31 38.45
N ASP A 157 7.24 24.89 37.44
CA ASP A 157 8.16 26.00 37.65
C ASP A 157 7.46 27.36 37.84
N ASN A 158 6.28 27.54 37.22
CA ASN A 158 5.59 28.83 37.15
C ASN A 158 4.33 28.93 38.04
N ASN A 159 3.92 27.84 38.68
CA ASN A 159 2.65 27.69 39.42
C ASN A 159 1.38 28.05 38.61
N LYS A 160 1.45 27.96 37.28
CA LYS A 160 0.35 28.24 36.34
C LYS A 160 0.62 27.60 34.98
N TYR A 161 -0.42 27.19 34.27
CA TYR A 161 -0.27 26.71 32.90
C TYR A 161 0.04 27.85 31.90
N PRO A 162 0.64 27.54 30.74
CA PRO A 162 0.90 28.52 29.69
C PRO A 162 -0.38 29.24 29.24
N ALA A 163 -0.36 30.57 29.25
CA ALA A 163 -1.48 31.42 28.84
C ALA A 163 -1.56 31.58 27.31
N ALA A 164 -1.49 30.46 26.58
CA ALA A 164 -1.64 30.41 25.13
C ALA A 164 -3.04 29.92 24.73
N HIS A 165 -3.46 30.29 23.52
CA HIS A 165 -4.74 29.87 22.94
C HIS A 165 -4.57 29.19 21.57
N ASP A 166 -3.32 28.89 21.21
CA ASP A 166 -2.95 28.18 20.00
C ASP A 166 -1.61 27.45 20.21
N ILE A 167 -1.30 26.57 19.26
CA ILE A 167 -0.09 25.75 19.32
C ILE A 167 1.19 26.58 19.12
N ALA A 168 1.11 27.67 18.35
CA ALA A 168 2.25 28.56 18.10
C ALA A 168 2.60 29.40 19.35
N GLY A 169 1.60 29.86 20.09
CA GLY A 169 1.78 30.55 21.37
C GLY A 169 2.28 29.62 22.47
N LEU A 170 1.85 28.35 22.45
CA LEU A 170 2.40 27.33 23.33
C LEU A 170 3.88 27.08 23.01
N GLU A 171 4.22 26.94 21.73
CA GLU A 171 5.61 26.74 21.28
C GLU A 171 6.55 27.81 21.81
N LYS A 172 6.15 29.09 21.73
CA LYS A 172 6.97 30.21 22.23
C LYS A 172 7.29 30.11 23.72
N GLN A 173 6.45 29.45 24.52
CA GLN A 173 6.62 29.32 25.96
C GLN A 173 7.36 28.03 26.34
N LEU A 174 7.20 26.96 25.57
CA LEU A 174 7.75 25.65 25.92
C LEU A 174 9.05 25.30 25.21
N ALA A 175 9.23 25.73 23.96
CA ALA A 175 10.33 25.30 23.11
C ALA A 175 11.70 25.68 23.71
N ALA A 176 12.71 24.84 23.42
CA ALA A 176 14.09 24.93 23.88
C ALA A 176 14.32 24.70 25.38
N THR A 177 13.36 25.04 26.24
CA THR A 177 13.50 24.88 27.70
C THR A 177 12.83 23.60 28.20
N TYR A 178 11.55 23.40 27.88
CA TYR A 178 10.75 22.28 28.38
C TYR A 178 10.58 21.17 27.35
N ILE A 179 10.81 21.48 26.07
CA ILE A 179 10.73 20.51 24.97
C ILE A 179 11.74 20.86 23.86
N LEU A 180 12.52 19.86 23.45
CA LEU A 180 13.54 20.01 22.41
C LEU A 180 12.95 20.03 21.00
N THR A 181 12.09 19.05 20.71
CA THR A 181 11.41 18.92 19.41
C THR A 181 9.92 19.16 19.63
N PHE A 182 9.41 20.29 19.16
CA PHE A 182 8.03 20.69 19.37
C PHE A 182 7.10 20.13 18.26
N PRO A 183 6.17 19.20 18.57
CA PRO A 183 5.21 18.70 17.60
C PRO A 183 4.17 19.78 17.28
N ARG A 184 4.13 20.22 16.02
CA ARG A 184 3.15 21.22 15.54
C ARG A 184 1.91 20.59 14.94
N VAL A 185 2.08 19.42 14.32
CA VAL A 185 1.03 18.73 13.57
C VAL A 185 0.90 17.28 14.01
N ASP A 186 -0.33 16.80 13.96
CA ASP A 186 -0.68 15.42 14.26
C ASP A 186 -0.24 14.45 13.15
N GLY A 187 -0.59 13.16 13.29
CA GLY A 187 -0.30 12.12 12.32
C GLY A 187 -0.94 12.31 10.94
N TRP A 188 -1.98 13.14 10.84
CA TRP A 188 -2.68 13.46 9.59
C TRP A 188 -2.21 14.77 8.96
N GLY A 189 -1.38 15.54 9.67
CA GLY A 189 -0.81 16.80 9.19
C GLY A 189 -1.62 18.02 9.60
N HIS A 190 -2.63 17.86 10.47
CA HIS A 190 -3.39 18.99 11.00
C HIS A 190 -2.65 19.59 12.18
N ALA A 191 -2.68 20.92 12.30
CA ALA A 191 -2.09 21.58 13.45
C ALA A 191 -2.81 21.16 14.74
N TYR A 192 -2.05 20.91 15.80
CA TYR A 192 -2.64 20.77 17.13
C TYR A 192 -3.32 22.07 17.55
N VAL A 193 -4.30 21.96 18.43
CA VAL A 193 -4.88 23.09 19.13
C VAL A 193 -4.51 23.00 20.61
N TYR A 194 -4.17 24.14 21.19
CA TYR A 194 -3.95 24.31 22.61
C TYR A 194 -4.89 25.37 23.16
N VAL A 195 -5.48 25.10 24.31
CA VAL A 195 -6.30 26.06 25.04
C VAL A 195 -5.89 26.05 26.49
N GLY A 196 -5.31 27.14 26.99
CA GLY A 196 -5.19 27.40 28.43
C GLY A 196 -6.46 28.06 28.97
N SER A 197 -6.87 27.70 30.18
CA SER A 197 -8.02 28.33 30.83
C SER A 197 -7.71 29.79 31.22
N PRO A 198 -8.73 30.67 31.32
CA PRO A 198 -8.51 32.07 31.68
C PRO A 198 -7.84 32.28 33.06
N ASP A 199 -8.07 31.37 34.01
CA ASP A 199 -7.44 31.36 35.34
C ASP A 199 -6.08 30.64 35.36
N ALA A 200 -5.61 30.16 34.21
CA ALA A 200 -4.38 29.38 34.03
C ALA A 200 -4.29 28.12 34.91
N ALA A 201 -5.43 27.58 35.34
CA ALA A 201 -5.55 26.39 36.18
C ALA A 201 -5.79 25.08 35.40
N HIS A 202 -6.14 25.18 34.12
CA HIS A 202 -6.44 24.03 33.26
C HIS A 202 -5.86 24.23 31.85
N TYR A 203 -5.62 23.13 31.16
CA TYR A 203 -5.25 23.15 29.75
C TYR A 203 -5.87 22.00 28.95
N ILE A 204 -6.05 22.24 27.65
CA ILE A 204 -6.46 21.25 26.66
C ILE A 204 -5.47 21.24 25.51
N ILE A 205 -5.10 20.05 25.05
CA ILE A 205 -4.44 19.80 23.78
C ILE A 205 -5.39 18.94 22.94
N ALA A 206 -5.70 19.37 21.72
CA ALA A 206 -6.60 18.66 20.82
C ALA A 206 -5.98 18.45 19.42
N SER A 207 -6.35 17.35 18.78
CA SER A 207 -6.08 17.05 17.38
C SER A 207 -7.40 16.81 16.66
N ALA A 208 -7.51 17.37 15.46
CA ALA A 208 -8.67 17.22 14.58
C ALA A 208 -8.77 15.83 13.92
N GLY A 209 -7.86 14.91 14.26
CA GLY A 209 -7.95 13.52 13.83
C GLY A 209 -7.91 13.32 12.30
N PRO A 210 -8.48 12.20 11.82
CA PRO A 210 -8.48 11.83 10.40
C PRO A 210 -9.36 12.71 9.51
N ASP A 211 -10.42 13.33 10.04
CA ASP A 211 -11.35 14.14 9.25
C ASP A 211 -10.91 15.61 9.13
N GLY A 212 -9.96 16.04 9.96
CA GLY A 212 -9.38 17.37 9.95
C GLY A 212 -10.32 18.46 10.45
N LYS A 213 -11.41 18.10 11.13
CA LYS A 213 -12.42 19.04 11.61
C LYS A 213 -12.50 19.01 13.13
N LEU A 214 -12.01 20.09 13.74
CA LEU A 214 -12.08 20.22 15.19
C LEU A 214 -13.49 20.57 15.66
N GLU A 215 -14.03 19.74 16.55
CA GLU A 215 -15.32 19.95 17.17
C GLU A 215 -15.25 21.00 18.28
N THR A 216 -16.34 21.76 18.46
CA THR A 216 -16.37 22.81 19.51
C THR A 216 -16.23 22.22 20.93
N ALA A 217 -16.68 20.98 21.12
CA ALA A 217 -16.51 20.28 22.39
C ALA A 217 -15.04 20.00 22.71
N SER A 218 -14.18 19.85 21.70
CA SER A 218 -12.77 19.50 21.82
C SER A 218 -11.88 20.61 22.38
N THR A 219 -12.41 21.83 22.50
CA THR A 219 -11.74 22.99 23.10
C THR A 219 -12.44 23.48 24.37
N SER A 220 -13.41 22.74 24.89
CA SER A 220 -14.21 23.11 26.06
C SER A 220 -13.71 22.41 27.32
N PHE A 221 -13.42 23.19 28.37
CA PHE A 221 -13.12 22.66 29.71
C PHE A 221 -14.32 22.01 30.40
N ARG A 222 -15.52 22.20 29.84
CA ARG A 222 -16.73 21.49 30.25
C ARG A 222 -16.93 20.29 29.32
N PRO A 223 -16.83 19.05 29.82
CA PRO A 223 -17.10 17.87 29.02
C PRO A 223 -18.54 17.90 28.46
N PRO A 224 -18.75 17.48 27.20
CA PRO A 224 -20.08 17.36 26.64
C PRO A 224 -20.85 16.22 27.33
N LYS A 225 -22.19 16.31 27.30
CA LYS A 225 -23.04 15.23 27.82
C LYS A 225 -22.94 13.95 26.99
N ASP A 226 -22.76 14.09 25.67
CA ASP A 226 -22.60 12.99 24.73
C ASP A 226 -21.14 12.93 24.26
N PRO A 227 -20.41 11.82 24.51
CA PRO A 227 -19.04 11.62 24.02
C PRO A 227 -18.91 11.64 22.49
N LYS A 228 -20.01 11.48 21.73
CA LYS A 228 -20.00 11.63 20.27
C LYS A 228 -19.80 13.07 19.81
N ALA A 229 -19.99 14.06 20.70
CA ALA A 229 -19.76 15.47 20.40
C ALA A 229 -18.29 15.81 20.08
N TYR A 230 -17.36 14.89 20.34
CA TYR A 230 -15.97 15.02 19.94
C TYR A 230 -15.69 14.53 18.50
N GLY A 231 -16.65 13.89 17.83
CA GLY A 231 -16.41 13.33 16.49
C GLY A 231 -15.22 12.36 16.47
N ASP A 232 -14.30 12.62 15.53
CA ASP A 232 -13.04 11.86 15.36
C ASP A 232 -11.83 12.53 16.03
N ASP A 233 -12.06 13.58 16.83
CA ASP A 233 -11.00 14.30 17.52
C ASP A 233 -10.34 13.47 18.63
N LEU A 234 -9.09 13.81 18.92
CA LEU A 234 -8.37 13.35 20.10
C LEU A 234 -8.23 14.54 21.05
N VAL A 235 -8.63 14.35 22.32
CA VAL A 235 -8.65 15.42 23.32
C VAL A 235 -7.92 14.96 24.57
N PHE A 236 -6.90 15.72 24.94
CA PHE A 236 -6.10 15.55 26.15
C PHE A 236 -6.27 16.78 27.03
N SER A 237 -6.64 16.61 28.28
CA SER A 237 -6.89 17.69 29.23
C SER A 237 -6.31 17.30 30.58
N ASP A 238 -5.59 18.22 31.21
CA ASP A 238 -5.10 18.09 32.59
C ASP A 238 -4.51 16.70 32.91
N GLY A 239 -3.45 16.33 32.19
CA GLY A 239 -2.74 15.07 32.41
C GLY A 239 -3.38 13.79 31.86
N GLN A 240 -4.57 13.85 31.24
CA GLN A 240 -5.29 12.66 30.78
C GLN A 240 -6.00 12.79 29.43
N PHE A 241 -6.20 11.67 28.73
CA PHE A 241 -7.03 11.63 27.53
C PHE A 241 -8.51 11.63 27.91
N VAL A 242 -9.23 12.67 27.52
CA VAL A 242 -10.69 12.76 27.61
C VAL A 242 -11.34 12.02 26.44
N ARG A 243 -10.68 12.01 25.27
CA ARG A 243 -11.11 11.30 24.07
C ARG A 243 -9.91 10.75 23.31
N GLY A 244 -10.05 9.54 22.78
CA GLY A 244 -9.09 8.95 21.84
C GLY A 244 -7.80 8.44 22.49
N GLY A 245 -7.80 8.16 23.80
CA GLY A 245 -6.68 7.52 24.51
C GLY A 245 -6.58 6.00 24.27
N ASP A 246 -5.45 5.40 24.70
CA ASP A 246 -5.15 3.97 24.48
C ASP A 246 -6.11 3.01 25.23
N ASP A 247 -6.78 3.48 26.29
CA ASP A 247 -7.65 2.66 27.15
C ASP A 247 -9.14 2.69 26.75
N GLN A 248 -9.49 3.39 25.67
CA GLN A 248 -10.82 3.26 25.08
C GLN A 248 -10.87 2.01 24.20
N ARG A 249 -10.73 0.83 24.82
CA ARG A 249 -11.18 -0.43 24.22
C ARG A 249 -12.67 -0.25 23.93
N ARG A 250 -13.03 -0.01 22.67
CA ARG A 250 -14.42 -0.16 22.26
C ARG A 250 -14.83 -1.62 22.55
N PRO A 251 -15.99 -1.88 23.16
CA PRO A 251 -16.58 -3.22 23.13
C PRO A 251 -16.84 -3.65 21.68
#